data_AF-A0A8H6TMM0-F1
#
_entry.id   AF-A0A8H6TMM0-F1
#
_cell.length_a   1.000
_cell.length_b   1.000
_cell.length_c   1.000
_cell.angle_alpha   90.00
_cell.angle_beta   90.00
_cell.angle_gamma   90.00
#
_symmetry.space_group_name_H-M   'P 1'
#
loop_
_entity.id
_entity.type
_entity.pdbx_description
1 polymer ?
#
loop_
_entity_poly.entity_id
_entity_poly.type
_entity_poly.pdbx_seq_one_letter_code
_entity_poly.pdbx_strand_id
1 'polypeptide(L)'
;MPPAEFFVRLQHGITGGFAPPTPSALYTLAQSSGAPSLAITAAVREDGTPSLADAAPKALTPDSTTAALVDELHGILKTIPTESPPGSEDIYGLDTSIAWGSDDLEWYNGGPAGCGGGSSMVKASEEDKRKFKRAVEIVNELVGKAQ
;
A
#
# COMPACT_ATOMS: atom_id res chain seq x y z
N MET A 1 12.95 13.47 -5.92
CA MET A 1 13.92 12.76 -5.06
C MET A 1 13.10 12.05 -4.01
N PRO A 2 13.27 10.73 -3.86
CA PRO A 2 12.52 9.98 -2.88
C PRO A 2 12.90 10.45 -1.47
N PRO A 3 11.97 10.43 -0.51
CA PRO A 3 12.28 10.77 0.88
C PRO A 3 13.35 9.82 1.44
N ALA A 4 14.22 10.36 2.29
CA ALA A 4 15.32 9.61 2.89
C ALA A 4 14.83 8.57 3.91
N GLU A 5 13.66 8.82 4.49
CA GLU A 5 12.97 7.94 5.42
C GLU A 5 11.50 7.85 5.02
N PHE A 6 10.99 6.63 4.88
CA PHE A 6 9.60 6.40 4.58
C PHE A 6 9.14 5.02 5.03
N PHE A 7 7.83 4.89 5.17
CA PHE A 7 7.13 3.65 5.41
C PHE A 7 6.01 3.51 4.37
N VAL A 8 5.90 2.34 3.76
CA VAL A 8 4.74 1.98 2.95
C VAL A 8 4.20 0.62 3.38
N ARG A 9 2.88 0.53 3.50
CA ARG A 9 2.15 -0.70 3.73
C ARG A 9 1.10 -0.87 2.65
N LEU A 10 1.18 -1.98 1.93
CA LEU A 10 0.14 -2.39 0.99
C LEU A 10 -0.60 -3.59 1.57
N GLN A 11 -1.93 -3.55 1.54
CA GLN A 11 -2.77 -4.66 1.97
C GLN A 11 -3.85 -4.93 0.93
N HIS A 12 -4.01 -6.21 0.57
CA HIS A 12 -5.13 -6.71 -0.23
C HIS A 12 -6.18 -7.35 0.67
N GLY A 13 -7.47 -7.28 0.30
CA GLY A 13 -8.57 -7.82 1.10
C GLY A 13 -9.01 -6.85 2.20
N ILE A 14 -9.35 -5.62 1.80
CA ILE A 14 -9.80 -4.55 2.71
C ILE A 14 -11.33 -4.42 2.75
N THR A 15 -12.02 -4.97 1.75
CA THR A 15 -13.46 -5.00 1.68
C THR A 15 -14.00 -6.23 2.42
N GLY A 16 -15.00 -5.99 3.26
CA GLY A 16 -15.73 -7.02 3.98
C GLY A 16 -17.23 -6.77 3.87
N GLY A 17 -18.03 -7.83 4.03
CA GLY A 17 -19.48 -7.75 4.07
C GLY A 17 -19.99 -7.93 5.50
N PHE A 18 -20.75 -9.00 5.72
CA PHE A 18 -21.17 -9.44 7.05
C PHE A 18 -20.00 -9.99 7.88
N ALA A 19 -19.01 -10.62 7.22
CA ALA A 19 -17.75 -11.02 7.85
C ALA A 19 -16.73 -9.88 7.74
N PRO A 20 -15.87 -9.70 8.77
CA PRO A 20 -14.78 -8.71 8.70
C PRO A 20 -13.88 -9.00 7.49
N PRO A 21 -13.21 -7.98 6.94
CA PRO A 21 -12.28 -8.18 5.85
C PRO A 21 -11.21 -9.20 6.25
N THR A 22 -10.90 -10.09 5.31
CA THR A 22 -9.91 -11.16 5.50
C THR A 22 -8.72 -10.88 4.60
N PRO A 23 -7.66 -10.19 5.09
CA PRO A 23 -6.56 -9.76 4.23
C PRO A 23 -5.88 -10.95 3.57
N SER A 24 -5.65 -10.89 2.26
CA SER A 24 -4.98 -11.95 1.49
C SER A 24 -3.46 -11.74 1.41
N ALA A 25 -3.01 -10.49 1.44
CA ALA A 25 -1.60 -10.14 1.45
C ALA A 25 -1.36 -8.82 2.18
N LEU A 26 -0.23 -8.75 2.86
CA LEU A 26 0.28 -7.57 3.55
C LEU A 26 1.77 -7.42 3.21
N TYR A 27 2.11 -6.34 2.52
CA TYR A 27 3.49 -5.98 2.22
C TYR A 27 3.85 -4.72 3.00
N THR A 28 4.99 -4.73 3.67
CA THR A 28 5.50 -3.58 4.41
C THR A 28 6.92 -3.30 3.94
N LEU A 29 7.17 -2.07 3.52
CA LEU A 29 8.49 -1.60 3.14
C LEU A 29 8.84 -0.40 4.03
N ALA A 30 10.01 -0.41 4.64
CA ALA A 30 10.48 0.63 5.54
C ALA A 30 11.93 0.99 5.21
N GLN A 31 12.17 2.26 4.94
CA GLN A 31 13.51 2.83 4.82
C GLN A 31 13.74 3.78 5.98
N SER A 32 14.74 3.50 6.79
CA SER A 32 15.16 4.41 7.86
C SER A 32 16.28 5.34 7.39
N SER A 33 16.31 6.55 7.93
CA SER A 33 17.38 7.50 7.63
C SER A 33 18.76 6.92 7.95
N GLY A 34 19.64 6.87 6.96
CA GLY A 34 20.99 6.32 7.08
C GLY A 34 21.11 4.80 6.99
N ALA A 35 20.00 4.07 6.79
CA ALA A 35 20.04 2.63 6.54
C ALA A 35 20.56 2.34 5.11
N PRO A 36 21.46 1.36 4.94
CA PRO A 36 22.00 1.01 3.61
C PRO A 36 21.01 0.19 2.78
N SER A 37 19.92 -0.30 3.38
CA SER A 37 18.98 -1.23 2.76
C SER A 37 17.54 -0.92 3.15
N LEU A 38 16.65 -1.03 2.17
CA LEU A 38 15.20 -1.02 2.35
C LEU A 38 14.76 -2.34 2.98
N ALA A 39 14.10 -2.27 4.14
CA ALA A 39 13.53 -3.44 4.80
C ALA A 39 12.17 -3.77 4.19
N ILE A 40 11.97 -5.02 3.78
CA ILE A 40 10.76 -5.50 3.13
C ILE A 40 10.25 -6.74 3.86
N THR A 41 9.01 -6.71 4.35
CA THR A 41 8.30 -7.87 4.88
C THR A 41 7.06 -8.15 4.04
N ALA A 42 6.78 -9.42 3.86
CA ALA A 42 5.60 -9.90 3.14
C ALA A 42 4.89 -10.93 4.01
N ALA A 43 3.60 -10.78 4.21
CA ALA A 43 2.76 -11.77 4.85
C ALA A 43 1.62 -12.09 3.89
N VAL A 44 1.52 -13.34 3.44
CA VAL A 44 0.53 -13.77 2.44
C VAL A 44 -0.26 -14.93 2.99
N ARG A 45 -1.58 -14.94 2.78
CA ARG A 45 -2.43 -16.07 3.15
C ARG A 45 -2.36 -17.10 2.04
N GLU A 46 -1.95 -18.31 2.37
CA GLU A 46 -2.03 -19.44 1.45
C GLU A 46 -3.47 -19.91 1.30
N ASP A 47 -3.85 -20.28 0.07
CA ASP A 47 -5.20 -20.79 -0.24
C ASP A 47 -5.57 -21.97 0.67
N GLY A 48 -6.75 -21.88 1.29
CA GLY A 48 -7.25 -22.89 2.21
C GLY A 48 -6.79 -22.74 3.67
N THR A 49 -5.97 -21.74 4.00
CA THR A 49 -5.57 -21.43 5.38
C THR A 49 -6.21 -20.13 5.88
N PRO A 50 -6.56 -20.01 7.17
CA PRO A 50 -7.13 -18.77 7.70
C PRO A 50 -6.07 -17.69 7.99
N SER A 51 -4.80 -18.08 8.12
CA SER A 51 -3.71 -17.24 8.65
C SER A 51 -2.85 -16.63 7.54
N LEU A 52 -2.35 -15.42 7.78
CA LEU A 52 -1.25 -14.86 7.00
C LEU A 52 0.04 -15.58 7.42
N ALA A 53 0.78 -16.14 6.47
CA ALA A 53 2.10 -16.67 6.72
C ALA A 53 3.11 -15.52 6.59
N ASP A 54 3.78 -15.18 7.69
CA ASP A 54 4.85 -14.19 7.68
C ASP A 54 6.08 -14.75 6.95
N ALA A 55 6.56 -14.03 5.94
CA ALA A 55 7.87 -14.26 5.37
C ALA A 55 8.94 -13.55 6.21
N ALA A 56 10.13 -14.14 6.26
CA ALA A 56 11.28 -13.51 6.90
C ALA A 56 11.55 -12.12 6.28
N PRO A 57 11.85 -11.08 7.09
CA PRO A 57 12.23 -9.77 6.58
C PRO A 57 13.41 -9.89 5.61
N LYS A 58 13.29 -9.21 4.47
CA LYS A 58 14.31 -9.15 3.43
C LYS A 58 14.87 -7.73 3.36
N ALA A 59 16.13 -7.63 2.99
CA ALA A 59 16.82 -6.36 2.79
C ALA A 59 17.09 -6.19 1.29
N LEU A 60 16.59 -5.10 0.71
CA LEU A 60 16.88 -4.70 -0.66
C LEU A 60 17.86 -3.52 -0.62
N THR A 61 19.04 -3.69 -1.22
CA THR A 61 19.98 -2.58 -1.42
C THR A 61 19.43 -1.67 -2.52
N PRO A 62 19.09 -0.40 -2.23
CA PRO A 62 18.48 0.48 -3.22
C PRO A 62 19.47 0.80 -4.34
N ASP A 63 19.10 0.48 -5.57
CA ASP A 63 19.76 0.95 -6.79
C ASP A 63 19.02 2.17 -7.38
N SER A 64 19.52 2.69 -8.50
CA SER A 64 18.88 3.83 -9.19
C SER A 64 17.45 3.52 -9.63
N THR A 65 17.15 2.28 -9.98
CA THR A 65 15.79 1.84 -10.34
C THR A 65 14.86 1.84 -9.13
N THR A 66 15.32 1.32 -7.99
CA THR A 66 14.58 1.31 -6.72
C THR A 66 14.27 2.75 -6.28
N ALA A 67 15.26 3.64 -6.34
CA ALA A 67 15.06 5.06 -6.03
C ALA A 67 14.04 5.73 -6.98
N ALA A 68 14.08 5.42 -8.27
CA ALA A 68 13.11 5.95 -9.24
C ALA A 68 11.68 5.44 -8.99
N LEU A 69 11.53 4.16 -8.66
CA LEU A 69 10.23 3.57 -8.30
C LEU A 69 9.64 4.19 -7.04
N VAL A 70 10.45 4.40 -6.00
CA VAL A 70 10.01 5.07 -4.76
C VAL A 70 9.62 6.53 -5.03
N ASP A 71 10.37 7.25 -5.87
CA ASP A 71 10.04 8.63 -6.27
C ASP A 71 8.75 8.69 -7.09
N GLU A 72 8.53 7.74 -8.00
CA GLU A 72 7.30 7.60 -8.79
C GLU A 72 6.10 7.32 -7.88
N LEU A 73 6.21 6.36 -6.96
CA LEU A 73 5.16 6.04 -5.99
C LEU A 73 4.81 7.25 -5.13
N HIS A 74 5.81 7.91 -4.57
CA HIS A 74 5.63 9.11 -3.76
C HIS A 74 4.96 10.25 -4.56
N GLY A 75 5.38 10.45 -5.81
CA GLY A 75 4.77 11.43 -6.72
C GLY A 75 3.32 11.11 -7.05
N ILE A 76 2.98 9.84 -7.27
CA ILE A 76 1.59 9.39 -7.50
C ILE A 76 0.71 9.73 -6.28
N LEU A 77 1.13 9.33 -5.08
CA LEU A 77 0.34 9.48 -3.86
C LEU A 77 0.03 10.94 -3.52
N LYS A 78 0.91 11.87 -3.87
CA LYS A 78 0.66 13.32 -3.73
C LYS A 78 -0.47 13.86 -4.63
N THR A 79 -0.80 13.15 -5.70
CA THR A 79 -1.75 13.64 -6.71
C THR A 79 -3.13 13.02 -6.62
N ILE A 80 -3.24 11.84 -6.01
CA ILE A 80 -4.49 11.09 -5.95
C ILE A 80 -5.21 11.31 -4.60
N PRO A 81 -6.54 11.38 -4.59
CA PRO A 81 -7.30 11.69 -3.38
C PRO A 81 -7.36 10.52 -2.39
N THR A 82 -7.73 10.80 -1.14
CA THR A 82 -8.16 9.77 -0.19
C THR A 82 -9.66 9.89 0.07
N GLU A 83 -10.27 8.82 0.57
CA GLU A 83 -11.68 8.82 0.92
C GLU A 83 -11.98 9.74 2.11
N SER A 84 -13.12 10.45 2.05
CA SER A 84 -13.61 11.28 3.15
C SER A 84 -15.09 10.96 3.44
N PRO A 85 -15.45 10.49 4.64
CA PRO A 85 -14.56 10.21 5.79
C PRO A 85 -13.59 9.04 5.53
N PRO A 86 -12.43 8.99 6.20
CA PRO A 86 -11.48 7.87 6.09
C PRO A 86 -12.13 6.51 6.37
N GLY A 87 -11.80 5.49 5.58
CA GLY A 87 -12.37 4.15 5.68
C GLY A 87 -13.83 4.01 5.26
N SER A 88 -14.45 5.05 4.67
CA SER A 88 -15.87 5.00 4.28
C SER A 88 -16.14 4.10 3.07
N GLU A 89 -15.26 4.13 2.07
CA GLU A 89 -15.46 3.48 0.78
C GLU A 89 -14.11 3.19 0.13
N ASP A 90 -13.99 2.03 -0.53
CA ASP A 90 -12.90 1.79 -1.46
C ASP A 90 -13.16 2.59 -2.76
N ILE A 91 -12.75 3.86 -2.75
CA ILE A 91 -12.96 4.78 -3.88
C ILE A 91 -12.21 4.35 -5.15
N TYR A 92 -11.24 3.44 -5.00
CA TYR A 92 -10.44 2.89 -6.10
C TYR A 92 -11.00 1.59 -6.66
N GLY A 93 -11.79 0.87 -5.87
CA GLY A 93 -12.47 -0.38 -6.27
C GLY A 93 -11.52 -1.54 -6.57
N LEU A 94 -10.35 -1.55 -5.94
CA LEU A 94 -9.31 -2.57 -6.15
C LEU A 94 -9.16 -3.54 -4.97
N ASP A 95 -9.99 -3.41 -3.93
CA ASP A 95 -9.87 -4.20 -2.70
C ASP A 95 -8.45 -4.14 -2.11
N THR A 96 -7.83 -2.96 -2.22
CA THR A 96 -6.42 -2.72 -1.86
C THR A 96 -6.27 -1.40 -1.12
N SER A 97 -5.56 -1.40 0.00
CA SER A 97 -5.14 -0.19 0.73
C SER A 97 -3.65 0.03 0.62
N ILE A 98 -3.24 1.28 0.52
CA ILE A 98 -1.87 1.75 0.72
C ILE A 98 -1.88 2.73 1.90
N ALA A 99 -0.95 2.51 2.84
CA ALA A 99 -0.55 3.50 3.83
C ALA A 99 0.87 3.95 3.50
N TRP A 100 1.09 5.25 3.45
CA TRP A 100 2.38 5.89 3.22
C TRP A 100 2.64 6.93 4.31
N GLY A 101 3.86 6.92 4.84
CA GLY A 101 4.35 7.96 5.72
C GLY A 101 5.78 8.33 5.35
N SER A 102 6.03 9.62 5.12
CA SER A 102 7.35 10.25 5.02
C SER A 102 7.31 11.57 5.80
N ASP A 103 8.45 12.26 5.85
CA ASP A 103 8.56 13.59 6.47
C ASP A 103 7.65 14.65 5.83
N ASP A 104 7.29 14.46 4.55
CA ASP A 104 6.55 15.43 3.75
C ASP A 104 5.17 14.95 3.26
N LEU A 105 4.81 13.68 3.50
CA LEU A 105 3.53 13.11 3.10
C LEU A 105 3.04 12.04 4.08
N GLU A 106 1.84 12.24 4.62
CA GLU A 106 1.03 11.18 5.20
C GLU A 106 -0.14 10.91 4.24
N TRP A 107 -0.23 9.69 3.72
CA TRP A 107 -1.28 9.29 2.79
C TRP A 107 -1.80 7.91 3.15
N TYR A 108 -3.11 7.76 3.25
CA TYR A 108 -3.72 6.48 3.57
C TYR A 108 -5.09 6.39 2.91
N ASN A 109 -5.31 5.31 2.16
CA ASN A 109 -6.65 4.93 1.73
C ASN A 109 -7.07 3.63 2.43
N GLY A 110 -8.31 3.61 2.90
CA GLY A 110 -8.95 2.45 3.48
C GLY A 110 -10.25 2.10 2.74
N GLY A 111 -10.75 0.91 3.06
CA GLY A 111 -12.10 0.48 2.70
C GLY A 111 -12.97 0.36 3.94
N PRO A 112 -14.29 0.18 3.78
CA PRO A 112 -15.19 -0.07 4.88
C PRO A 112 -14.83 -1.40 5.55
N ALA A 113 -14.24 -1.31 6.74
CA ALA A 113 -13.97 -2.47 7.57
C ALA A 113 -15.24 -2.86 8.35
N GLY A 114 -15.95 -3.88 7.88
CA GLY A 114 -17.15 -4.44 8.55
C GLY A 114 -18.48 -3.80 8.14
N CYS A 115 -19.54 -3.99 8.93
CA CYS A 115 -20.91 -3.55 8.59
C CYS A 115 -21.12 -2.02 8.54
N GLY A 116 -20.10 -1.22 8.85
CA GLY A 116 -20.13 0.24 8.81
C GLY A 116 -19.71 0.80 7.45
N GLY A 117 -20.28 0.28 6.36
CA GLY A 117 -20.04 0.85 5.03
C GLY A 117 -20.68 2.24 4.88
N GLY A 118 -19.98 3.16 4.22
CA GLY A 118 -20.48 4.50 3.91
C GLY A 118 -20.21 4.89 2.45
N SER A 119 -20.68 6.07 2.06
CA SER A 119 -20.26 6.70 0.80
C SER A 119 -19.23 7.77 1.11
N SER A 120 -18.13 7.75 0.36
CA SER A 120 -17.18 8.85 0.39
C SER A 120 -17.75 10.08 -0.32
N MET A 121 -17.51 11.26 0.26
CA MET A 121 -17.73 12.55 -0.37
C MET A 121 -16.70 12.83 -1.48
N VAL A 122 -15.61 12.07 -1.50
CA VAL A 122 -14.55 12.15 -2.49
C VAL A 122 -14.61 10.91 -3.38
N LYS A 123 -14.52 11.09 -4.70
CA LYS A 123 -14.53 9.98 -5.66
C LYS A 123 -13.27 10.04 -6.51
N ALA A 124 -12.61 8.90 -6.68
CA ALA A 124 -11.48 8.79 -7.58
C ALA A 124 -11.97 8.84 -9.04
N SER A 125 -11.30 9.64 -9.87
CA SER A 125 -11.50 9.61 -11.31
C SER A 125 -10.90 8.34 -11.93
N GLU A 126 -11.21 8.08 -13.20
CA GLU A 126 -10.57 6.99 -13.95
C GLU A 126 -9.05 7.18 -14.11
N GLU A 127 -8.56 8.42 -14.04
CA GLU A 127 -7.13 8.72 -14.01
C GLU A 127 -6.52 8.37 -12.66
N ASP A 128 -7.19 8.71 -11.57
CA ASP A 128 -6.73 8.41 -10.21
C ASP A 128 -6.67 6.89 -9.98
N LYS A 129 -7.67 6.14 -10.47
CA LYS A 129 -7.65 4.67 -10.42
C LYS A 129 -6.49 4.07 -11.19
N ARG A 130 -6.15 4.61 -12.36
CA ARG A 130 -4.97 4.18 -13.13
C ARG A 130 -3.67 4.45 -12.38
N LYS A 131 -3.54 5.63 -11.77
CA LYS A 131 -2.39 5.99 -10.92
C LYS A 131 -2.29 5.10 -9.68
N PHE A 132 -3.41 4.84 -9.00
CA PHE A 132 -3.46 3.96 -7.85
C PHE A 132 -3.05 2.53 -8.22
N LYS A 133 -3.54 2.00 -9.35
CA LYS A 133 -3.09 0.71 -9.88
C LYS A 133 -1.58 0.69 -10.12
N ARG A 134 -1.02 1.76 -10.71
CA ARG A 134 0.43 1.88 -10.89
C ARG A 134 1.19 1.91 -9.55
N ALA A 135 0.68 2.61 -8.54
CA ALA A 135 1.25 2.60 -7.20
C ALA A 135 1.28 1.18 -6.59
N VAL A 136 0.19 0.41 -6.76
CA VAL A 136 0.13 -1.00 -6.34
C VAL A 136 1.17 -1.86 -7.09
N GLU A 137 1.29 -1.68 -8.41
CA GLU A 137 2.29 -2.38 -9.23
C GLU A 137 3.72 -2.07 -8.76
N ILE A 138 4.04 -0.81 -8.48
CA ILE A 138 5.37 -0.40 -7.98
C ILE A 138 5.71 -1.11 -6.66
N VAL A 139 4.78 -1.16 -5.70
CA VAL A 139 5.04 -1.86 -4.42
C VAL A 139 5.30 -3.35 -4.65
N ASN A 140 4.53 -4.00 -5.53
CA ASN A 140 4.76 -5.40 -5.88
C ASN A 140 6.10 -5.63 -6.59
N GLU A 141 6.51 -4.71 -7.48
CA GLU A 141 7.83 -4.75 -8.14
C GLU A 141 8.98 -4.66 -7.12
N LEU A 142 8.86 -3.75 -6.14
CA LEU A 142 9.85 -3.59 -5.06
C LEU A 142 9.94 -4.85 -4.19
N VAL A 143 8.81 -5.46 -3.86
CA VAL A 143 8.75 -6.74 -3.13
C VAL A 143 9.38 -7.87 -3.95
N GLY A 144 9.10 -7.93 -5.26
CA GLY A 144 9.67 -8.93 -6.17
C GLY A 144 11.19 -8.80 -6.34
N LYS A 145 11.73 -7.58 -6.31
CA LYS A 145 13.18 -7.33 -6.37
C LYS A 145 13.95 -7.83 -5.14
N ALA A 146 13.28 -7.97 -4.00
CA ALA A 146 13.89 -8.48 -2.78
C ALA A 146 13.94 -10.03 -2.72
N GLN A 147 13.46 -10.73 -3.75
CA GLN A 147 13.35 -12.19 -3.74
C GLN A 147 14.67 -12.95 -3.91
#